data_AF-A0A261VB13-F1
#
_entry.id   AF-A0A261VB13-F1
#
_cell.length_a   1.000
_cell.length_b   1.000
_cell.length_c   1.000
_cell.angle_alpha   90.00
_cell.angle_beta   90.00
_cell.angle_gamma   90.00
#
_symmetry.space_group_name_H-M   'P 1'
#
loop_
_entity.id
_entity.type
_entity.pdbx_description
1 polymer ?
#
loop_
_entity_poly.entity_id
_entity_poly.type
_entity_poly.pdbx_seq_one_letter_code
_entity_poly.pdbx_strand_id
1 'polypeptide(L)'
;MSINVFVYGTLRSGEIHDLSQVAAAHGLPRPLALGAGRVPGYLVDFGDWPGLVPVADGRAVTGDVYQIDPRLLPLLDQIEEIGPDSDSCFVRAEIDVDTAGGPVRCHYYPVDPARLQGVPGIPDADWVSYRAAREAAALTALETPALLLDTDRLQANVDMMRQRAAALGVTLRPHVKTAKCVEVALAACGGQPGPITVSTLKEADQFFAAGFTDMLYAVGITPNKLDHVARLRRAGCDLKIILDNREAAQAVCAARSRLGLDLPCLLEIDCDGQRSGLKPDDPALTAIADLLRAGAVTVAGVLTHAGASYTCRSREAIAAMAEQERTACVQAAARLRAAGHPCPIVSVGSTPTARYARQLDGVTELRAGVYMFFDLVMAGLDACGIDDIALSVLVTVLGHQPERGWIITDGGWMAMSRDRGTSHQPVDQGYGRVCDRLGRPIPGLNMTEANQEHGVLSFSPPEAGDLVKDYPVGSLLRILPNHACATAAQHPRYHLVRQGGDRVEGIWARFSGW
;
A
#
# COMPACT_ATOMS: atom_id res chain seq x y z
N MET A 1 51.87 -28.30 -7.64
CA MET A 1 51.14 -28.35 -6.34
C MET A 1 49.82 -27.66 -6.57
N SER A 2 48.71 -28.22 -6.12
CA SER A 2 47.41 -27.54 -6.14
C SER A 2 47.22 -26.76 -4.83
N ILE A 3 46.40 -25.71 -4.87
CA ILE A 3 45.99 -24.94 -3.68
C ILE A 3 44.47 -24.98 -3.58
N ASN A 4 43.92 -24.77 -2.38
CA ASN A 4 42.48 -24.69 -2.20
C ASN A 4 42.03 -23.26 -1.95
N VAL A 5 40.87 -22.90 -2.47
CA VAL A 5 40.23 -21.60 -2.24
C VAL A 5 38.81 -21.79 -1.73
N PHE A 6 38.42 -20.93 -0.80
CA PHE A 6 37.06 -20.83 -0.30
C PHE A 6 36.38 -19.62 -0.92
N VAL A 7 35.27 -19.87 -1.60
CA VAL A 7 34.57 -18.87 -2.38
C VAL A 7 33.16 -18.72 -1.83
N TYR A 8 32.81 -17.50 -1.41
CA TYR A 8 31.55 -17.22 -0.71
C TYR A 8 30.67 -16.17 -1.42
N GLY A 9 31.08 -15.72 -2.62
CA GLY A 9 30.44 -14.62 -3.37
C GLY A 9 30.34 -14.87 -4.87
N THR A 10 30.63 -13.85 -5.68
CA THR A 10 30.38 -13.84 -7.14
C THR A 10 31.19 -14.86 -7.94
N LEU A 11 32.23 -15.43 -7.36
CA LEU A 11 33.08 -16.46 -7.98
C LEU A 11 32.53 -17.89 -7.81
N ARG A 12 31.44 -18.08 -7.05
CA ARG A 12 30.80 -19.39 -6.84
C ARG A 12 30.22 -19.95 -8.14
N SER A 13 29.94 -21.25 -8.17
CA SER A 13 29.45 -21.88 -9.39
C SER A 13 28.11 -21.28 -9.85
N GLY A 14 28.00 -20.94 -11.13
CA GLY A 14 26.80 -20.34 -11.71
C GLY A 14 26.63 -18.83 -11.47
N GLU A 15 27.52 -18.21 -10.70
CA GLU A 15 27.50 -16.77 -10.44
C GLU A 15 28.22 -15.95 -11.52
N ILE A 16 28.06 -14.63 -11.49
CA ILE A 16 28.51 -13.68 -12.54
C ILE A 16 30.02 -13.75 -12.84
N HIS A 17 30.83 -14.19 -11.88
CA HIS A 17 32.27 -14.40 -12.04
C HIS A 17 32.69 -15.85 -11.79
N ASP A 18 31.86 -16.85 -12.13
CA ASP A 18 32.16 -18.28 -11.89
C ASP A 18 33.64 -18.63 -12.16
N LEU A 19 34.31 -19.12 -11.12
CA LEU A 19 35.74 -19.41 -11.11
C LEU A 19 36.19 -20.33 -12.26
N SER A 20 35.31 -21.24 -12.71
CA SER A 20 35.57 -22.11 -13.86
C SER A 20 35.64 -21.34 -15.18
N GLN A 21 34.82 -20.31 -15.33
CA GLN A 21 34.82 -19.45 -16.52
C GLN A 21 36.06 -18.55 -16.53
N VAL A 22 36.44 -18.01 -15.36
CA VAL A 22 37.66 -17.22 -15.20
C VAL A 22 38.90 -18.03 -15.60
N ALA A 23 39.02 -19.26 -15.11
CA ALA A 23 40.14 -20.15 -15.45
C ALA A 23 40.17 -20.48 -16.95
N ALA A 24 39.01 -20.77 -17.55
CA ALA A 24 38.91 -21.07 -18.98
C ALA A 24 39.33 -19.88 -19.86
N ALA A 25 38.91 -18.66 -19.51
CA ALA A 25 39.27 -17.43 -20.22
C ALA A 25 40.78 -17.17 -20.25
N HIS A 26 41.52 -17.69 -19.27
CA HIS A 26 42.97 -17.52 -19.13
C HIS A 26 43.77 -18.78 -19.53
N GLY A 27 43.12 -19.78 -20.15
CA GLY A 27 43.79 -21.00 -20.61
C GLY A 27 44.34 -21.88 -19.47
N LEU A 28 43.77 -21.78 -18.27
CA LEU A 28 44.18 -22.53 -17.09
C LEU A 28 43.31 -23.80 -16.90
N PRO A 29 43.84 -24.83 -16.20
CA PRO A 29 43.05 -26.02 -15.87
C PRO A 29 41.77 -25.67 -15.10
N ARG A 30 40.69 -26.41 -15.37
CA ARG A 30 39.40 -26.21 -14.70
C ARG A 30 39.55 -26.47 -13.18
N PRO A 31 39.08 -25.57 -12.31
CA PRO A 31 38.96 -25.80 -10.87
C PRO A 31 38.23 -27.11 -10.54
N LEU A 32 38.75 -27.89 -9.61
CA LEU A 32 38.08 -29.09 -9.09
C LEU A 32 37.22 -28.70 -7.88
N ALA A 33 35.90 -28.84 -7.98
CA ALA A 33 35.00 -28.60 -6.87
C ALA A 33 35.13 -29.70 -5.80
N LEU A 34 35.50 -29.31 -4.58
CA LEU A 34 35.58 -30.21 -3.42
C LEU A 34 34.27 -30.26 -2.62
N GLY A 35 33.34 -29.32 -2.87
CA GLY A 35 32.01 -29.27 -2.27
C GLY A 35 31.75 -28.00 -1.48
N ALA A 36 30.64 -27.96 -0.74
CA ALA A 36 30.30 -26.84 0.14
C ALA A 36 31.13 -26.86 1.43
N GLY A 37 31.44 -25.68 1.94
CA GLY A 37 32.16 -25.50 3.20
C GLY A 37 31.61 -24.34 4.03
N ARG A 38 32.00 -24.28 5.30
CA ARG A 38 31.60 -23.22 6.24
C ARG A 38 32.81 -22.64 6.96
N VAL A 39 32.77 -21.34 7.21
CA VAL A 39 33.78 -20.62 8.00
C VAL A 39 33.12 -19.70 9.04
N PRO A 40 33.74 -19.47 10.21
CA PRO A 40 33.23 -18.53 11.20
C PRO A 40 33.21 -17.09 10.65
N GLY A 41 32.08 -16.40 10.76
CA GLY A 41 31.92 -15.08 10.19
C GLY A 41 30.47 -14.67 9.94
N TYR A 42 30.29 -13.44 9.46
CA TYR A 42 29.05 -12.97 8.87
C TYR A 42 29.31 -12.23 7.55
N LEU A 43 28.28 -12.06 6.75
CA LEU A 43 28.36 -11.37 5.46
C LEU A 43 27.90 -9.90 5.58
N VAL A 44 28.46 -9.03 4.74
CA VAL A 44 28.03 -7.64 4.53
C VAL A 44 27.77 -7.39 3.03
N ASP A 45 26.84 -6.49 2.70
CA ASP A 45 26.39 -6.23 1.32
C ASP A 45 27.05 -4.96 0.77
N PHE A 46 27.90 -5.11 -0.25
CA PHE A 46 28.52 -3.99 -0.99
C PHE A 46 27.74 -3.62 -2.26
N GLY A 47 26.56 -4.18 -2.48
CA GLY A 47 25.78 -3.99 -3.70
C GLY A 47 25.90 -5.21 -4.61
N ASP A 48 26.90 -5.22 -5.49
CA ASP A 48 27.04 -6.28 -6.51
C ASP A 48 27.83 -7.50 -6.02
N TRP A 49 28.48 -7.40 -4.85
CA TRP A 49 29.25 -8.47 -4.23
C TRP A 49 29.12 -8.47 -2.69
N PRO A 50 29.32 -9.63 -2.04
CA PRO A 50 29.35 -9.71 -0.59
C PRO A 50 30.74 -9.41 -0.04
N GLY A 51 30.81 -9.13 1.25
CA GLY A 51 32.04 -9.22 2.03
C GLY A 51 31.92 -10.14 3.23
N LEU A 52 32.93 -10.97 3.48
CA LEU A 52 32.99 -11.83 4.67
C LEU A 52 33.79 -11.16 5.79
N VAL A 53 33.15 -10.99 6.95
CA VAL A 53 33.77 -10.48 8.18
C VAL A 53 34.01 -11.64 9.15
N PRO A 54 35.27 -12.02 9.42
CA PRO A 54 35.58 -13.12 10.33
C PRO A 54 35.23 -12.76 11.78
N VAL A 55 34.44 -13.60 12.45
CA VAL A 55 34.11 -13.47 13.88
C VAL A 55 34.01 -14.84 14.54
N ALA A 56 34.32 -14.90 15.84
CA ALA A 56 34.25 -16.12 16.65
C ALA A 56 33.04 -16.12 17.60
N ASP A 57 31.86 -15.70 17.11
CA ASP A 57 30.63 -15.56 17.91
C ASP A 57 29.56 -16.62 17.62
N GLY A 58 29.93 -17.68 16.89
CA GLY A 58 29.06 -18.79 16.52
C GLY A 58 28.33 -18.61 15.19
N ARG A 59 28.40 -17.45 14.55
CA ARG A 59 27.94 -17.27 13.16
C ARG A 59 28.89 -17.94 12.18
N ALA A 60 28.34 -18.42 11.06
CA ALA A 60 29.11 -19.07 10.02
C ALA A 60 28.59 -18.70 8.63
N VAL A 61 29.51 -18.53 7.69
CA VAL A 61 29.27 -18.24 6.28
C VAL A 61 29.45 -19.51 5.47
N THR A 62 28.53 -19.75 4.53
CA THR A 62 28.55 -20.88 3.60
C THR A 62 29.16 -20.45 2.27
N GLY A 63 29.98 -21.33 1.68
CA GLY A 63 30.58 -21.12 0.36
C GLY A 63 31.01 -22.44 -0.29
N ASP A 64 31.67 -22.35 -1.43
CA ASP A 64 32.20 -23.49 -2.17
C ASP A 64 33.71 -23.58 -2.02
N VAL A 65 34.23 -24.81 -1.89
CA VAL A 65 35.65 -25.09 -1.83
C VAL A 65 36.12 -25.63 -3.18
N TYR A 66 37.15 -25.00 -3.75
CA TYR A 66 37.76 -25.44 -5.00
C TYR A 66 39.24 -25.74 -4.81
N GLN A 67 39.71 -26.79 -5.46
CA GLN A 67 41.13 -27.02 -5.70
C GLN A 67 41.52 -26.43 -7.06
N ILE A 68 42.50 -25.53 -7.08
CA ILE A 68 42.89 -24.74 -8.25
C ILE A 68 44.39 -24.87 -8.58
N ASP A 69 44.73 -24.52 -9.82
CA ASP A 69 46.12 -24.29 -10.23
C ASP A 69 46.66 -23.02 -9.54
N PRO A 70 47.86 -23.03 -8.94
CA PRO A 70 48.41 -21.86 -8.23
C PRO A 70 48.51 -20.59 -9.08
N ARG A 71 48.58 -20.72 -10.41
CA ARG A 71 48.60 -19.59 -11.35
C ARG A 71 47.28 -18.82 -11.39
N LEU A 72 46.20 -19.38 -10.85
CA LEU A 72 44.90 -18.70 -10.75
C LEU A 72 44.85 -17.75 -9.54
N LEU A 73 45.70 -17.93 -8.51
CA LEU A 73 45.69 -17.09 -7.31
C LEU A 73 46.02 -15.60 -7.60
N PRO A 74 47.03 -15.26 -8.42
CA PRO A 74 47.26 -13.86 -8.80
C PRO A 74 46.12 -13.23 -9.62
N LEU A 75 45.33 -14.03 -10.34
CA LEU A 75 44.16 -13.53 -11.06
C LEU A 75 43.00 -13.22 -10.10
N LEU A 76 42.85 -14.01 -9.04
CA LEU A 76 41.91 -13.71 -7.97
C LEU A 76 42.31 -12.45 -7.21
N ASP A 77 43.61 -12.25 -6.94
CA ASP A 77 44.09 -11.00 -6.37
C ASP A 77 43.76 -9.81 -7.28
N GLN A 78 43.82 -9.96 -8.61
CA GLN A 78 43.43 -8.90 -9.55
C GLN A 78 41.92 -8.61 -9.53
N ILE A 79 41.07 -9.65 -9.46
CA ILE A 79 39.61 -9.51 -9.39
C ILE A 79 39.21 -8.78 -8.11
N GLU A 80 39.86 -9.09 -7.00
CA GLU A 80 39.64 -8.44 -5.71
C GLU A 80 40.47 -7.14 -5.55
N GLU A 81 41.14 -6.70 -6.61
CA GLU A 81 41.96 -5.48 -6.70
C GLU A 81 43.09 -5.39 -5.65
N ILE A 82 43.65 -6.51 -5.19
CA ILE A 82 44.66 -6.57 -4.14
C ILE A 82 46.06 -6.23 -4.69
N GLY A 83 46.66 -5.15 -4.18
CA GLY A 83 48.02 -4.73 -4.49
C GLY A 83 48.66 -3.85 -3.39
N PRO A 84 49.99 -3.61 -3.44
CA PRO A 84 50.71 -2.86 -2.40
C PRO A 84 50.26 -1.39 -2.24
N ASP A 85 49.59 -0.82 -3.25
CA ASP A 85 49.03 0.55 -3.25
C ASP A 85 47.50 0.58 -3.55
N SER A 86 46.79 -0.55 -3.39
CA SER A 86 45.37 -0.65 -3.75
C SER A 86 44.41 -0.18 -2.66
N ASP A 87 43.28 0.42 -3.05
CA ASP A 87 42.17 0.81 -2.17
C ASP A 87 41.19 -0.35 -1.90
N SER A 88 41.62 -1.61 -2.08
CA SER A 88 40.76 -2.80 -2.05
C SER A 88 39.96 -2.92 -0.75
N CYS A 89 38.74 -3.45 -0.89
CA CYS A 89 37.87 -3.80 0.23
C CYS A 89 38.29 -5.12 0.91
N PHE A 90 39.19 -5.89 0.31
CA PHE A 90 39.52 -7.25 0.71
C PHE A 90 41.00 -7.43 1.03
N VAL A 91 41.29 -8.36 1.93
CA VAL A 91 42.65 -8.83 2.20
C VAL A 91 42.73 -10.32 1.94
N ARG A 92 43.85 -10.82 1.39
CA ARG A 92 44.04 -12.25 1.24
C ARG A 92 44.48 -12.88 2.56
N ALA A 93 43.76 -13.91 2.99
CA ALA A 93 44.07 -14.66 4.19
C ALA A 93 43.91 -16.17 3.96
N GLU A 94 44.27 -16.97 4.96
CA GLU A 94 44.04 -18.40 4.98
C GLU A 94 43.16 -18.80 6.15
N ILE A 95 42.32 -19.81 5.94
CA ILE A 95 41.39 -20.32 6.94
C ILE A 95 41.18 -21.82 6.78
N ASP A 96 40.86 -22.50 7.88
CA ASP A 96 40.39 -23.88 7.84
C ASP A 96 38.87 -23.87 7.64
N VAL A 97 38.43 -24.41 6.51
CA VAL A 97 37.03 -24.49 6.12
C VAL A 97 36.46 -25.81 6.57
N ASP A 98 35.36 -25.80 7.31
CA ASP A 98 34.65 -27.02 7.69
C ASP A 98 33.87 -27.57 6.50
N THR A 99 34.12 -28.83 6.12
CA THR A 99 33.48 -29.51 4.99
C THR A 99 32.97 -30.89 5.42
N ALA A 100 32.10 -31.50 4.62
CA ALA A 100 31.60 -32.86 4.89
C ALA A 100 32.72 -33.92 4.99
N GLY A 101 33.87 -33.68 4.36
CA GLY A 101 35.06 -34.55 4.41
C GLY A 101 36.07 -34.21 5.51
N GLY A 102 35.77 -33.24 6.37
CA GLY A 102 36.69 -32.69 7.37
C GLY A 102 37.25 -31.31 6.99
N PRO A 103 38.07 -30.69 7.86
CA PRO A 103 38.59 -29.35 7.63
C PRO A 103 39.57 -29.30 6.45
N VAL A 104 39.41 -28.31 5.57
CA VAL A 104 40.28 -28.07 4.41
C VAL A 104 40.89 -26.68 4.53
N ARG A 105 42.23 -26.60 4.54
CA ARG A 105 42.96 -25.33 4.53
C ARG A 105 42.79 -24.64 3.17
N CYS A 106 42.24 -23.42 3.19
CA CYS A 106 41.92 -22.66 1.98
C CYS A 106 42.42 -21.21 2.06
N HIS A 107 42.76 -20.63 0.92
CA HIS A 107 42.81 -19.17 0.77
C HIS A 107 41.40 -18.59 0.63
N TYR A 108 41.17 -17.42 1.19
CA TYR A 108 39.93 -16.66 1.05
C TYR A 108 40.22 -15.16 1.19
N TYR A 109 39.21 -14.35 0.86
CA TYR A 109 39.33 -12.91 0.77
C TYR A 109 38.37 -12.22 1.76
N PRO A 110 38.64 -12.18 3.08
CA PRO A 110 37.81 -11.42 4.02
C PRO A 110 37.90 -9.91 3.79
N VAL A 111 36.90 -9.18 4.30
CA VAL A 111 36.86 -7.71 4.25
C VAL A 111 37.95 -7.12 5.15
N ASP A 112 38.62 -6.08 4.66
CA ASP A 112 39.47 -5.24 5.50
C ASP A 112 38.61 -4.53 6.57
N PRO A 113 38.86 -4.75 7.88
CA PRO A 113 38.11 -4.09 8.95
C PRO A 113 38.02 -2.56 8.83
N ALA A 114 39.00 -1.91 8.19
CA ALA A 114 38.98 -0.47 7.93
C ALA A 114 37.85 -0.02 6.98
N ARG A 115 37.27 -0.95 6.21
CA ARG A 115 36.25 -0.70 5.16
C ARG A 115 34.83 -1.03 5.59
N LEU A 116 34.62 -1.43 6.85
CA LEU A 116 33.31 -1.88 7.35
C LEU A 116 32.36 -0.74 7.74
N GLN A 117 32.83 0.51 7.78
CA GLN A 117 32.02 1.62 8.25
C GLN A 117 30.86 1.91 7.27
N GLY A 118 29.63 1.75 7.76
CA GLY A 118 28.40 2.06 7.00
C GLY A 118 27.93 0.97 6.05
N VAL A 119 28.59 -0.20 6.02
CA VAL A 119 28.19 -1.32 5.17
C VAL A 119 27.09 -2.15 5.86
N PRO A 120 25.93 -2.38 5.21
CA PRO A 120 24.85 -3.16 5.81
C PRO A 120 25.22 -4.65 5.94
N GLY A 121 24.82 -5.27 7.05
CA GLY A 121 25.00 -6.71 7.26
C GLY A 121 23.98 -7.54 6.49
N ILE A 122 24.39 -8.71 6.01
CA ILE A 122 23.52 -9.71 5.38
C ILE A 122 23.05 -10.69 6.48
N PRO A 123 21.74 -10.86 6.69
CA PRO A 123 21.21 -11.78 7.70
C PRO A 123 21.47 -13.25 7.38
N ASP A 124 21.51 -13.59 6.08
CA ASP A 124 21.73 -14.96 5.61
C ASP A 124 23.20 -15.37 5.70
N ALA A 125 23.42 -16.66 5.94
CA ALA A 125 24.76 -17.26 5.90
C ALA A 125 25.31 -17.45 4.48
N ASP A 126 24.49 -17.24 3.45
CA ASP A 126 24.81 -17.51 2.05
C ASP A 126 24.44 -16.33 1.15
N TRP A 127 25.45 -15.73 0.50
CA TRP A 127 25.27 -14.64 -0.45
C TRP A 127 24.40 -15.00 -1.64
N VAL A 128 24.51 -16.22 -2.19
CA VAL A 128 23.79 -16.59 -3.42
C VAL A 128 22.29 -16.63 -3.14
N SER A 129 21.92 -17.25 -2.02
CA SER A 129 20.54 -17.27 -1.53
C SER A 129 20.01 -15.85 -1.23
N TYR A 130 20.81 -15.03 -0.55
CA TYR A 130 20.46 -13.63 -0.27
C TYR A 130 20.28 -12.81 -1.55
N ARG A 131 21.22 -12.86 -2.49
CA ARG A 131 21.19 -12.15 -3.77
C ARG A 131 19.97 -12.55 -4.60
N ALA A 132 19.70 -13.85 -4.71
CA ALA A 132 18.54 -14.36 -5.43
C ALA A 132 17.21 -13.87 -4.81
N ALA A 133 17.09 -13.91 -3.48
CA ALA A 133 15.91 -13.38 -2.78
C ALA A 133 15.78 -11.87 -2.97
N ARG A 134 16.90 -11.15 -2.95
CA ARG A 134 17.00 -9.71 -3.17
C ARG A 134 16.57 -9.29 -4.57
N GLU A 135 16.99 -10.03 -5.58
CA GLU A 135 16.60 -9.83 -6.99
C GLU A 135 15.13 -10.15 -7.22
N ALA A 136 14.61 -11.24 -6.62
CA ALA A 136 13.20 -11.60 -6.70
C ALA A 136 12.27 -10.57 -6.05
N ALA A 137 12.77 -9.82 -5.05
CA ALA A 137 12.03 -8.74 -4.40
C ALA A 137 12.13 -7.40 -5.15
N ALA A 138 12.99 -7.25 -6.15
CA ALA A 138 13.14 -5.98 -6.87
C ALA A 138 11.87 -5.65 -7.68
N LEU A 139 11.56 -4.36 -7.83
CA LEU A 139 10.45 -3.93 -8.70
C LEU A 139 10.63 -4.40 -10.15
N THR A 140 11.87 -4.56 -10.61
CA THR A 140 12.22 -5.09 -11.93
C THR A 140 11.82 -6.56 -12.13
N ALA A 141 11.56 -7.30 -11.06
CA ALA A 141 11.09 -8.68 -11.13
C ALA A 141 9.55 -8.81 -11.12
N LEU A 142 8.80 -7.71 -10.89
CA LEU A 142 7.34 -7.74 -10.91
C LEU A 142 6.81 -7.76 -12.35
N GLU A 143 5.87 -8.68 -12.61
CA GLU A 143 5.00 -8.57 -13.78
C GLU A 143 4.09 -7.35 -13.62
N THR A 144 4.04 -6.53 -14.67
CA THR A 144 3.29 -5.28 -14.73
C THR A 144 2.03 -5.44 -15.60
N PRO A 145 0.97 -4.63 -15.37
CA PRO A 145 0.87 -3.58 -14.36
C PRO A 145 0.63 -4.12 -12.93
N ALA A 146 1.26 -3.49 -11.92
CA ALA A 146 1.18 -3.92 -10.52
C ALA A 146 0.86 -2.76 -9.56
N LEU A 147 -0.05 -2.96 -8.60
CA LEU A 147 -0.40 -1.94 -7.61
C LEU A 147 0.60 -1.93 -6.44
N LEU A 148 1.31 -0.82 -6.29
CA LEU A 148 2.24 -0.59 -5.19
C LEU A 148 1.57 0.22 -4.07
N LEU A 149 1.88 -0.14 -2.83
CA LEU A 149 1.48 0.56 -1.62
C LEU A 149 2.72 0.94 -0.80
N ASP A 150 2.98 2.23 -0.70
CA ASP A 150 4.02 2.80 0.15
C ASP A 150 3.57 2.75 1.62
N THR A 151 4.25 1.92 2.40
CA THR A 151 3.89 1.65 3.80
C THR A 151 4.27 2.78 4.74
N ASP A 152 5.29 3.58 4.41
CA ASP A 152 5.69 4.75 5.19
C ASP A 152 4.64 5.86 5.05
N ARG A 153 4.22 6.12 3.81
CA ARG A 153 3.15 7.10 3.52
C ARG A 153 1.81 6.66 4.10
N LEU A 154 1.46 5.37 3.98
CA LEU A 154 0.27 4.83 4.64
C LEU A 154 0.30 5.11 6.14
N GLN A 155 1.43 4.80 6.81
CA GLN A 155 1.56 4.99 8.25
C GLN A 155 1.41 6.46 8.65
N ALA A 156 2.08 7.37 7.94
CA ALA A 156 1.96 8.81 8.17
C ALA A 156 0.51 9.31 8.00
N ASN A 157 -0.18 8.82 6.97
CA ASN A 157 -1.56 9.17 6.68
C ASN A 157 -2.54 8.67 7.76
N VAL A 158 -2.36 7.43 8.25
CA VAL A 158 -3.20 6.90 9.33
C VAL A 158 -2.98 7.65 10.65
N ASP A 159 -1.74 7.95 10.99
CA ASP A 159 -1.41 8.69 12.20
C ASP A 159 -1.95 10.12 12.17
N MET A 160 -1.84 10.80 11.03
CA MET A 160 -2.38 12.15 10.85
C MET A 160 -3.89 12.20 11.12
N MET A 161 -4.67 11.27 10.56
CA MET A 161 -6.12 11.30 10.75
C MET A 161 -6.54 10.87 12.17
N ARG A 162 -5.80 9.95 12.79
CA ARG A 162 -6.01 9.57 14.20
C ARG A 162 -5.76 10.75 15.13
N GLN A 163 -4.64 11.46 14.94
CA GLN A 163 -4.32 12.68 15.69
C GLN A 163 -5.39 13.75 15.46
N ARG A 164 -5.88 13.90 14.23
CA ARG A 164 -6.93 14.86 13.88
C ARG A 164 -8.24 14.57 14.61
N ALA A 165 -8.71 13.32 14.59
CA ALA A 165 -9.93 12.92 15.28
C ALA A 165 -9.81 13.10 16.81
N ALA A 166 -8.65 12.74 17.38
CA ALA A 166 -8.36 12.96 18.79
C ALA A 166 -8.38 14.44 19.18
N ALA A 167 -7.76 15.31 18.36
CA ALA A 167 -7.76 16.75 18.58
C ALA A 167 -9.16 17.39 18.47
N LEU A 168 -10.06 16.77 17.70
CA LEU A 168 -11.47 17.16 17.58
C LEU A 168 -12.38 16.51 18.64
N GLY A 169 -11.83 15.66 19.52
CA GLY A 169 -12.57 15.02 20.60
C GLY A 169 -13.56 13.94 20.14
N VAL A 170 -13.36 13.33 18.98
CA VAL A 170 -14.28 12.34 18.40
C VAL A 170 -13.61 11.00 18.12
N THR A 171 -14.39 9.92 18.09
CA THR A 171 -13.90 8.61 17.66
C THR A 171 -13.71 8.58 16.14
N LEU A 172 -12.54 8.16 15.67
CA LEU A 172 -12.36 7.86 14.25
C LEU A 172 -12.97 6.49 13.93
N ARG A 173 -13.87 6.44 12.94
CA ARG A 173 -14.43 5.21 12.36
C ARG A 173 -14.00 5.10 10.89
N PRO A 174 -12.83 4.51 10.58
CA PRO A 174 -12.31 4.45 9.22
C PRO A 174 -13.28 3.77 8.26
N HIS A 175 -13.43 4.33 7.06
CA HIS A 175 -14.22 3.72 6.00
C HIS A 175 -13.32 2.87 5.10
N VAL A 176 -13.43 1.55 5.27
CA VAL A 176 -12.50 0.56 4.71
C VAL A 176 -12.74 0.23 3.24
N LYS A 177 -13.74 0.84 2.59
CA LYS A 177 -14.07 0.59 1.16
C LYS A 177 -12.91 0.90 0.22
N THR A 178 -12.06 1.86 0.59
CA THR A 178 -10.90 2.26 -0.19
C THR A 178 -9.89 1.11 -0.24
N ALA A 179 -9.58 0.52 0.92
CA ALA A 179 -8.54 -0.49 1.06
C ALA A 179 -9.00 -1.94 0.88
N LYS A 180 -10.17 -2.32 1.42
CA LYS A 180 -10.67 -3.72 1.48
C LYS A 180 -9.54 -4.74 1.74
N CYS A 181 -8.73 -4.42 2.74
CA CYS A 181 -7.54 -5.14 3.17
C CYS A 181 -7.50 -5.05 4.71
N VAL A 182 -7.26 -6.19 5.37
CA VAL A 182 -7.33 -6.32 6.83
C VAL A 182 -6.21 -5.52 7.49
N GLU A 183 -5.01 -5.61 6.93
CA GLU A 183 -3.80 -4.99 7.44
C GLU A 183 -3.90 -3.45 7.41
N VAL A 184 -4.46 -2.89 6.34
CA VAL A 184 -4.72 -1.44 6.24
C VAL A 184 -5.78 -0.99 7.27
N ALA A 185 -6.84 -1.80 7.48
CA ALA A 185 -7.85 -1.47 8.48
C ALA A 185 -7.30 -1.52 9.91
N LEU A 186 -6.42 -2.50 10.21
CA LEU A 186 -5.70 -2.57 11.48
C LEU A 186 -4.80 -1.34 11.66
N ALA A 187 -4.02 -0.96 10.65
CA ALA A 187 -3.18 0.24 10.71
C ALA A 187 -4.01 1.50 11.00
N ALA A 188 -5.14 1.70 10.30
CA ALA A 188 -6.06 2.82 10.54
C ALA A 188 -6.63 2.82 11.98
N CYS A 189 -6.81 1.63 12.57
CA CYS A 189 -7.29 1.45 13.93
C CYS A 189 -6.17 1.39 14.99
N GLY A 190 -4.90 1.57 14.62
CA GLY A 190 -3.77 1.61 15.56
C GLY A 190 -3.21 0.23 15.91
N GLY A 191 -3.27 -0.71 14.96
CA GLY A 191 -2.74 -2.05 15.07
C GLY A 191 -3.68 -3.09 15.70
N GLN A 192 -4.91 -2.71 16.02
CA GLN A 192 -5.92 -3.59 16.64
C GLN A 192 -7.30 -3.37 15.99
N PRO A 193 -8.20 -4.37 16.00
CA PRO A 193 -9.56 -4.18 15.53
C PRO A 193 -10.29 -3.05 16.29
N GLY A 194 -10.97 -2.19 15.55
CA GLY A 194 -11.69 -1.02 16.10
C GLY A 194 -13.00 -0.75 15.34
N PRO A 195 -13.69 0.37 15.63
CA PRO A 195 -14.90 0.74 14.91
C PRO A 195 -14.60 1.04 13.44
N ILE A 196 -15.28 0.37 12.51
CA ILE A 196 -15.10 0.62 11.07
C ILE A 196 -16.44 0.87 10.35
N THR A 197 -16.33 1.44 9.14
CA THR A 197 -17.45 1.62 8.22
C THR A 197 -17.22 0.80 6.95
N VAL A 198 -18.19 -0.04 6.59
CA VAL A 198 -18.15 -0.92 5.42
C VAL A 198 -19.17 -0.48 4.36
N SER A 199 -18.86 -0.70 3.08
CA SER A 199 -19.73 -0.37 1.94
C SER A 199 -20.47 -1.58 1.35
N THR A 200 -20.11 -2.80 1.76
CA THR A 200 -20.80 -4.05 1.38
C THR A 200 -20.90 -5.00 2.57
N LEU A 201 -21.81 -5.97 2.49
CA LEU A 201 -21.90 -6.99 3.53
C LEU A 201 -20.80 -8.06 3.41
N LYS A 202 -20.22 -8.27 2.21
CA LYS A 202 -18.95 -9.02 2.09
C LYS A 202 -17.79 -8.37 2.83
N GLU A 203 -17.67 -7.04 2.81
CA GLU A 203 -16.69 -6.36 3.68
C GLU A 203 -16.98 -6.69 5.15
N ALA A 204 -18.24 -6.62 5.57
CA ALA A 204 -18.62 -6.97 6.93
C ALA A 204 -18.21 -8.42 7.30
N ASP A 205 -18.44 -9.40 6.42
CA ASP A 205 -17.98 -10.78 6.64
C ASP A 205 -16.47 -10.91 6.77
N GLN A 206 -15.71 -10.27 5.86
CA GLN A 206 -14.25 -10.36 5.84
C GLN A 206 -13.63 -9.73 7.09
N PHE A 207 -14.08 -8.55 7.47
CA PHE A 207 -13.57 -7.87 8.67
C PHE A 207 -14.06 -8.54 9.96
N PHE A 208 -15.28 -9.10 9.98
CA PHE A 208 -15.75 -9.87 11.13
C PHE A 208 -14.89 -11.11 11.36
N ALA A 209 -14.55 -11.85 10.30
CA ALA A 209 -13.64 -12.99 10.37
C ALA A 209 -12.23 -12.60 10.85
N ALA A 210 -11.83 -11.34 10.62
CA ALA A 210 -10.56 -10.76 11.10
C ALA A 210 -10.65 -10.13 12.51
N GLY A 211 -11.78 -10.28 13.21
CA GLY A 211 -11.95 -9.84 14.60
C GLY A 211 -12.53 -8.43 14.78
N PHE A 212 -12.95 -7.75 13.71
CA PHE A 212 -13.66 -6.47 13.82
C PHE A 212 -15.14 -6.71 14.15
N THR A 213 -15.59 -6.21 15.31
CA THR A 213 -16.98 -6.45 15.77
C THR A 213 -17.88 -5.22 15.68
N ASP A 214 -17.37 -4.01 15.89
CA ASP A 214 -18.15 -2.76 15.74
C ASP A 214 -18.10 -2.25 14.30
N MET A 215 -19.20 -2.44 13.56
CA MET A 215 -19.28 -2.09 12.15
C MET A 215 -20.54 -1.29 11.82
N LEU A 216 -20.38 -0.32 10.93
CA LEU A 216 -21.47 0.41 10.29
C LEU A 216 -21.53 0.06 8.80
N TYR A 217 -22.63 -0.56 8.36
CA TYR A 217 -22.92 -0.72 6.93
C TYR A 217 -23.54 0.58 6.39
N ALA A 218 -22.71 1.43 5.79
CA ALA A 218 -23.08 2.80 5.38
C ALA A 218 -23.61 2.87 3.93
N VAL A 219 -24.54 1.98 3.59
CA VAL A 219 -25.34 2.04 2.37
C VAL A 219 -26.78 1.68 2.74
N GLY A 220 -27.76 2.41 2.22
CA GLY A 220 -29.19 2.20 2.48
C GLY A 220 -29.57 0.71 2.45
N ILE A 221 -30.10 0.21 3.56
CA ILE A 221 -30.43 -1.20 3.72
C ILE A 221 -31.61 -1.59 2.83
N THR A 222 -31.55 -2.81 2.27
CA THR A 222 -32.59 -3.37 1.41
C THR A 222 -33.12 -4.68 2.00
N PRO A 223 -34.39 -5.06 1.74
CA PRO A 223 -35.01 -6.24 2.35
C PRO A 223 -34.24 -7.55 2.14
N ASN A 224 -33.66 -7.75 0.94
CA ASN A 224 -32.89 -8.93 0.56
C ASN A 224 -31.54 -9.07 1.29
N LYS A 225 -31.14 -8.08 2.09
CA LYS A 225 -29.88 -8.09 2.86
C LYS A 225 -30.10 -8.32 4.36
N LEU A 226 -31.34 -8.26 4.84
CA LEU A 226 -31.64 -8.30 6.28
C LEU A 226 -31.29 -9.66 6.92
N ASP A 227 -31.42 -10.76 6.18
CA ASP A 227 -31.02 -12.09 6.67
C ASP A 227 -29.50 -12.22 6.82
N HIS A 228 -28.72 -11.56 5.94
CA HIS A 228 -27.26 -11.50 6.04
C HIS A 228 -26.83 -10.66 7.25
N VAL A 229 -27.42 -9.49 7.44
CA VAL A 229 -27.20 -8.65 8.64
C VAL A 229 -27.50 -9.44 9.92
N ALA A 230 -28.63 -10.15 9.94
CA ALA A 230 -29.01 -10.96 11.09
C ALA A 230 -28.05 -12.13 11.36
N ARG A 231 -27.50 -12.77 10.32
CA ARG A 231 -26.45 -13.80 10.47
C ARG A 231 -25.23 -13.23 11.18
N LEU A 232 -24.73 -12.08 10.75
CA LEU A 232 -23.56 -11.42 11.37
C LEU A 232 -23.86 -11.02 12.82
N ARG A 233 -25.02 -10.42 13.09
CA ARG A 233 -25.40 -10.02 14.45
C ARG A 233 -25.57 -11.21 15.39
N ARG A 234 -26.17 -12.32 14.95
CA ARG A 234 -26.25 -13.57 15.74
C ARG A 234 -24.87 -14.15 16.06
N ALA A 235 -23.90 -13.97 15.16
CA ALA A 235 -22.53 -14.43 15.37
C ALA A 235 -21.73 -13.54 16.35
N GLY A 236 -22.28 -12.40 16.79
CA GLY A 236 -21.63 -11.49 17.73
C GLY A 236 -21.08 -10.20 17.10
N CYS A 237 -21.35 -9.94 15.82
CA CYS A 237 -21.01 -8.66 15.20
C CYS A 237 -21.97 -7.56 15.68
N ASP A 238 -21.47 -6.46 16.19
CA ASP A 238 -22.27 -5.25 16.44
C ASP A 238 -22.44 -4.43 15.15
N LEU A 239 -23.10 -5.05 14.17
CA LEU A 239 -23.38 -4.45 12.87
C LEU A 239 -24.60 -3.53 12.94
N LYS A 240 -24.38 -2.25 12.60
CA LYS A 240 -25.42 -1.22 12.47
C LYS A 240 -25.70 -0.98 10.99
N ILE A 241 -26.95 -0.68 10.66
CA ILE A 241 -27.41 -0.43 9.28
C ILE A 241 -27.96 1.00 9.15
N ILE A 242 -28.10 1.48 7.92
CA ILE A 242 -28.62 2.83 7.66
C ILE A 242 -29.87 2.81 6.79
N LEU A 243 -30.76 3.77 6.99
CA LEU A 243 -31.94 4.00 6.17
C LEU A 243 -32.38 5.47 6.24
N ASP A 244 -33.16 5.90 5.25
CA ASP A 244 -33.63 7.28 5.11
C ASP A 244 -35.11 7.38 4.69
N ASN A 245 -35.82 6.26 4.58
CA ASN A 245 -37.19 6.24 4.08
C ASN A 245 -38.09 5.27 4.86
N ARG A 246 -39.40 5.48 4.71
CA ARG A 246 -40.44 4.75 5.45
C ARG A 246 -40.48 3.27 5.06
N GLU A 247 -40.31 2.96 3.78
CA GLU A 247 -40.39 1.61 3.22
C GLU A 247 -39.26 0.73 3.78
N ALA A 248 -38.03 1.26 3.82
CA ALA A 248 -36.90 0.59 4.44
C ALA A 248 -37.13 0.35 5.93
N ALA A 249 -37.66 1.35 6.67
CA ALA A 249 -37.99 1.20 8.08
C ALA A 249 -39.06 0.11 8.31
N GLN A 250 -40.12 0.06 7.48
CA GLN A 250 -41.13 -1.00 7.53
C GLN A 250 -40.52 -2.38 7.29
N ALA A 251 -39.62 -2.50 6.31
CA ALA A 251 -38.94 -3.75 6.01
C ALA A 251 -38.05 -4.21 7.19
N VAL A 252 -37.34 -3.29 7.84
CA VAL A 252 -36.54 -3.59 9.03
C VAL A 252 -37.43 -4.04 10.20
N CYS A 253 -38.54 -3.35 10.47
CA CYS A 253 -39.50 -3.76 11.51
C CYS A 253 -40.07 -5.16 11.26
N ALA A 254 -40.47 -5.45 10.01
CA ALA A 254 -40.95 -6.77 9.62
C ALA A 254 -39.87 -7.85 9.77
N ALA A 255 -38.64 -7.56 9.37
CA ALA A 255 -37.52 -8.48 9.51
C ALA A 255 -37.17 -8.72 10.99
N ARG A 256 -37.11 -7.68 11.82
CA ARG A 256 -36.91 -7.82 13.27
C ARG A 256 -37.96 -8.75 13.86
N SER A 257 -39.24 -8.56 13.53
CA SER A 257 -40.34 -9.40 14.02
C SER A 257 -40.17 -10.85 13.58
N ARG A 258 -39.81 -11.09 12.32
CA ARG A 258 -39.58 -12.43 11.76
C ARG A 258 -38.35 -13.12 12.34
N LEU A 259 -37.28 -12.37 12.61
CA LEU A 259 -35.97 -12.90 13.01
C LEU A 259 -35.78 -13.00 14.52
N GLY A 260 -36.61 -12.31 15.32
CA GLY A 260 -36.48 -12.26 16.77
C GLY A 260 -35.19 -11.61 17.26
N LEU A 261 -34.61 -10.70 16.46
CA LEU A 261 -33.31 -10.07 16.73
C LEU A 261 -33.38 -8.58 16.40
N ASP A 262 -32.80 -7.74 17.25
CA ASP A 262 -32.70 -6.31 16.98
C ASP A 262 -31.72 -6.00 15.83
N LEU A 263 -32.05 -4.97 15.05
CA LEU A 263 -31.33 -4.51 13.86
C LEU A 263 -31.09 -3.00 13.99
N PRO A 264 -30.10 -2.55 14.80
CA PRO A 264 -29.92 -1.13 15.11
C PRO A 264 -29.68 -0.29 13.86
N CYS A 265 -30.46 0.79 13.74
CA CYS A 265 -30.49 1.67 12.57
C CYS A 265 -29.98 3.07 12.91
N LEU A 266 -29.20 3.64 12.01
CA LEU A 266 -28.97 5.09 11.97
C LEU A 266 -29.80 5.70 10.82
N LEU A 267 -30.34 6.88 11.05
CA LEU A 267 -31.04 7.63 10.01
C LEU A 267 -30.03 8.46 9.20
N GLU A 268 -29.99 8.24 7.88
CA GLU A 268 -29.11 8.99 6.98
C GLU A 268 -29.71 10.38 6.73
N ILE A 269 -28.87 11.41 6.88
CA ILE A 269 -29.23 12.81 6.78
C ILE A 269 -28.57 13.38 5.53
N ASP A 270 -29.37 14.04 4.70
CA ASP A 270 -28.89 14.84 3.59
C ASP A 270 -28.43 16.20 4.12
N CYS A 271 -27.13 16.47 4.01
CA CYS A 271 -26.56 17.76 4.42
C CYS A 271 -26.17 18.65 3.23
N ASP A 272 -26.22 18.17 1.99
CA ASP A 272 -25.58 18.84 0.84
C ASP A 272 -26.27 18.65 -0.53
N GLY A 273 -27.35 17.89 -0.59
CA GLY A 273 -28.16 17.64 -1.78
C GLY A 273 -27.54 16.70 -2.81
N GLN A 274 -26.47 15.97 -2.47
CA GLN A 274 -25.73 15.16 -3.45
C GLN A 274 -26.22 13.70 -3.58
N ARG A 275 -26.90 13.14 -2.58
CA ARG A 275 -27.31 11.71 -2.58
C ARG A 275 -28.64 11.46 -1.81
N SER A 276 -28.79 10.23 -1.30
CA SER A 276 -29.65 9.79 -0.20
C SER A 276 -29.66 10.67 1.05
N GLY A 277 -30.64 10.44 1.91
CA GLY A 277 -30.77 11.05 3.22
C GLY A 277 -31.99 11.96 3.35
N LEU A 278 -32.44 12.11 4.59
CA LEU A 278 -33.52 13.02 4.96
C LEU A 278 -32.94 14.41 5.23
N LYS A 279 -33.67 15.47 4.85
CA LYS A 279 -33.29 16.81 5.29
C LYS A 279 -33.32 16.90 6.82
N PRO A 280 -32.45 17.69 7.47
CA PRO A 280 -32.40 17.79 8.93
C PRO A 280 -33.71 18.25 9.57
N ASP A 281 -34.52 19.02 8.83
CA ASP A 281 -35.82 19.57 9.23
C ASP A 281 -37.03 18.78 8.71
N ASP A 282 -36.80 17.69 7.97
CA ASP A 282 -37.87 16.86 7.41
C ASP A 282 -38.73 16.24 8.54
N PRO A 283 -40.07 16.40 8.53
CA PRO A 283 -40.97 15.70 9.46
C PRO A 283 -40.88 14.17 9.38
N ALA A 284 -40.46 13.61 8.25
CA ALA A 284 -40.27 12.17 8.07
C ALA A 284 -39.21 11.61 9.02
N LEU A 285 -38.23 12.41 9.45
CA LEU A 285 -37.18 12.00 10.39
C LEU A 285 -37.76 11.42 11.68
N THR A 286 -38.63 12.18 12.35
CA THR A 286 -39.26 11.73 13.60
C THR A 286 -40.30 10.66 13.35
N ALA A 287 -41.05 10.73 12.25
CA ALA A 287 -42.05 9.73 11.89
C ALA A 287 -41.43 8.34 11.61
N ILE A 288 -40.24 8.29 11.01
CA ILE A 288 -39.48 7.06 10.80
C ILE A 288 -38.92 6.54 12.12
N ALA A 289 -38.38 7.41 12.98
CA ALA A 289 -37.91 7.01 14.31
C ALA A 289 -39.04 6.42 15.17
N ASP A 290 -40.23 7.02 15.14
CA ASP A 290 -41.44 6.51 15.81
C ASP A 290 -41.83 5.11 15.29
N LEU A 291 -41.79 4.92 13.98
CA LEU A 291 -42.06 3.63 13.34
C LEU A 291 -41.06 2.54 13.79
N LEU A 292 -39.75 2.86 13.81
CA LEU A 292 -38.72 1.93 14.25
C LEU A 292 -38.91 1.56 15.73
N ARG A 293 -39.15 2.55 16.60
CA ARG A 293 -39.43 2.33 18.02
C ARG A 293 -40.68 1.48 18.24
N ALA A 294 -41.76 1.73 17.50
CA ALA A 294 -42.99 0.92 17.57
C ALA A 294 -42.75 -0.53 17.10
N GLY A 295 -41.84 -0.73 16.14
CA GLY A 295 -41.35 -2.05 15.73
C GLY A 295 -40.36 -2.68 16.72
N ALA A 296 -40.02 -2.00 17.80
CA ALA A 296 -38.95 -2.32 18.75
C ALA A 296 -37.61 -2.62 18.04
N VAL A 297 -37.27 -1.75 17.09
CA VAL A 297 -35.96 -1.62 16.45
C VAL A 297 -35.22 -0.47 17.11
N THR A 298 -33.96 -0.66 17.45
CA THR A 298 -33.14 0.40 18.05
C THR A 298 -32.83 1.51 17.05
N VAL A 299 -33.21 2.75 17.40
CA VAL A 299 -32.71 3.98 16.75
C VAL A 299 -31.36 4.32 17.37
N ALA A 300 -30.28 3.94 16.70
CA ALA A 300 -28.91 4.07 17.19
C ALA A 300 -28.32 5.47 16.99
N GLY A 301 -28.89 6.27 16.08
CA GLY A 301 -28.45 7.65 15.87
C GLY A 301 -28.70 8.18 14.47
N VAL A 302 -27.87 9.13 14.07
CA VAL A 302 -27.89 9.76 12.73
C VAL A 302 -26.50 9.72 12.12
N LEU A 303 -26.47 9.69 10.79
CA LEU A 303 -25.24 9.90 10.04
C LEU A 303 -25.46 10.83 8.85
N THR A 304 -24.40 11.48 8.39
CA THR A 304 -24.37 12.15 7.09
C THR A 304 -23.00 11.99 6.44
N HIS A 305 -22.93 12.29 5.14
CA HIS A 305 -21.67 12.37 4.40
C HIS A 305 -21.74 13.53 3.40
N ALA A 306 -20.91 14.55 3.61
CA ALA A 306 -20.81 15.68 2.69
C ALA A 306 -19.99 15.34 1.44
N GLY A 307 -20.65 14.79 0.42
CA GLY A 307 -20.05 14.51 -0.89
C GLY A 307 -19.70 15.78 -1.68
N ALA A 308 -20.40 16.89 -1.43
CA ALA A 308 -20.14 18.19 -2.06
C ALA A 308 -18.75 18.74 -1.71
N SER A 309 -18.09 18.22 -0.66
CA SER A 309 -16.72 18.61 -0.34
C SER A 309 -15.71 18.29 -1.45
N TYR A 310 -16.04 17.35 -2.35
CA TYR A 310 -15.18 16.95 -3.46
C TYR A 310 -15.19 17.93 -4.63
N THR A 311 -16.15 18.88 -4.66
CA THR A 311 -16.25 19.91 -5.70
C THR A 311 -15.86 21.31 -5.20
N CYS A 312 -15.52 21.44 -3.91
CA CYS A 312 -14.99 22.66 -3.33
C CYS A 312 -13.68 23.10 -4.02
N ARG A 313 -13.42 24.42 -4.00
CA ARG A 313 -12.27 25.04 -4.69
C ARG A 313 -11.25 25.71 -3.75
N SER A 314 -11.47 25.63 -2.44
CA SER A 314 -10.55 26.15 -1.43
C SER A 314 -10.71 25.43 -0.11
N ARG A 315 -9.68 25.51 0.74
CA ARG A 315 -9.70 24.98 2.11
C ARG A 315 -10.81 25.60 2.95
N GLU A 316 -11.05 26.90 2.77
CA GLU A 316 -12.14 27.63 3.45
C GLU A 316 -13.51 27.11 3.04
N ALA A 317 -13.72 26.80 1.75
CA ALA A 317 -14.97 26.23 1.27
C ALA A 317 -15.20 24.82 1.83
N ILE A 318 -14.14 24.01 1.93
CA ILE A 318 -14.23 22.68 2.56
C ILE A 318 -14.52 22.80 4.07
N ALA A 319 -13.89 23.77 4.76
CA ALA A 319 -14.17 24.03 6.17
C ALA A 319 -15.62 24.50 6.40
N ALA A 320 -16.16 25.34 5.50
CA ALA A 320 -17.57 25.74 5.54
C ALA A 320 -18.51 24.55 5.29
N MET A 321 -18.17 23.68 4.33
CA MET A 321 -18.92 22.44 4.09
C MET A 321 -18.88 21.50 5.30
N ALA A 322 -17.74 21.39 5.99
CA ALA A 322 -17.62 20.60 7.22
C ALA A 322 -18.52 21.15 8.34
N GLU A 323 -18.67 22.47 8.45
CA GLU A 323 -19.58 23.09 9.43
C GLU A 323 -21.05 22.87 9.06
N GLN A 324 -21.40 22.93 7.77
CA GLN A 324 -22.73 22.58 7.26
C GLN A 324 -23.05 21.11 7.55
N GLU A 325 -22.12 20.21 7.28
CA GLU A 325 -22.21 18.77 7.59
C GLU A 325 -22.48 18.52 9.07
N ARG A 326 -21.66 19.14 9.95
CA ARG A 326 -21.79 19.06 11.41
C ARG A 326 -23.16 19.57 11.86
N THR A 327 -23.53 20.78 11.43
CA THR A 327 -24.78 21.44 11.84
C THR A 327 -26.01 20.64 11.46
N ALA A 328 -26.07 20.15 10.21
CA ALA A 328 -27.16 19.34 9.71
C ALA A 328 -27.36 18.07 10.55
N CYS A 329 -26.27 17.33 10.81
CA CYS A 329 -26.32 16.08 11.56
C CYS A 329 -26.69 16.31 13.04
N VAL A 330 -26.12 17.34 13.67
CA VAL A 330 -26.42 17.70 15.07
C VAL A 330 -27.87 18.20 15.23
N GLN A 331 -28.37 18.98 14.27
CA GLN A 331 -29.77 19.42 14.25
C GLN A 331 -30.73 18.23 14.18
N ALA A 332 -30.47 17.27 13.29
CA ALA A 332 -31.28 16.06 13.19
C ALA A 332 -31.26 15.25 14.49
N ALA A 333 -30.08 15.08 15.11
CA ALA A 333 -29.93 14.42 16.40
C ALA A 333 -30.72 15.13 17.52
N ALA A 334 -30.68 16.47 17.56
CA ALA A 334 -31.42 17.26 18.54
C ALA A 334 -32.93 17.09 18.38
N ARG A 335 -33.44 17.03 17.13
CA ARG A 335 -34.87 16.80 16.87
C ARG A 335 -35.31 15.41 17.30
N LEU A 336 -34.51 14.37 17.06
CA LEU A 336 -34.80 13.02 17.55
C LEU A 336 -34.86 12.99 19.09
N ARG A 337 -33.91 13.63 19.77
CA ARG A 337 -33.89 13.73 21.24
C ARG A 337 -35.11 14.49 21.78
N ALA A 338 -35.50 15.59 21.14
CA ALA A 338 -36.69 16.36 21.51
C ALA A 338 -37.99 15.56 21.32
N ALA A 339 -38.03 14.65 20.33
CA ALA A 339 -39.12 13.70 20.12
C ALA A 339 -39.06 12.47 21.07
N GLY A 340 -38.11 12.43 22.01
CA GLY A 340 -37.99 11.36 23.00
C GLY A 340 -37.31 10.08 22.50
N HIS A 341 -36.58 10.15 21.38
CA HIS A 341 -35.73 9.07 20.89
C HIS A 341 -34.28 9.25 21.37
N PRO A 342 -33.63 8.19 21.89
CA PRO A 342 -32.20 8.25 22.14
C PRO A 342 -31.45 8.43 20.81
N CYS A 343 -30.40 9.25 20.81
CA CYS A 343 -29.54 9.46 19.64
C CYS A 343 -28.08 9.48 20.12
N PRO A 344 -27.52 8.32 20.53
CA PRO A 344 -26.17 8.25 21.07
C PRO A 344 -25.08 8.39 20.01
N ILE A 345 -25.38 8.11 18.74
CA ILE A 345 -24.41 8.26 17.63
C ILE A 345 -24.81 9.45 16.76
N VAL A 346 -23.86 10.36 16.56
CA VAL A 346 -23.93 11.46 15.58
C VAL A 346 -22.66 11.35 14.74
N SER A 347 -22.79 10.80 13.54
CA SER A 347 -21.67 10.38 12.71
C SER A 347 -21.55 11.23 11.44
N VAL A 348 -20.42 11.87 11.23
CA VAL A 348 -20.17 12.73 10.04
C VAL A 348 -18.91 12.30 9.33
N GLY A 349 -18.70 12.77 8.10
CA GLY A 349 -17.37 12.85 7.53
C GLY A 349 -17.25 12.42 6.08
N SER A 350 -16.38 13.15 5.39
CA SER A 350 -15.64 12.75 4.21
C SER A 350 -14.14 13.02 4.46
N THR A 351 -13.24 12.49 3.63
CA THR A 351 -11.80 12.82 3.80
C THR A 351 -11.54 14.33 3.75
N PRO A 352 -12.11 15.10 2.80
CA PRO A 352 -11.91 16.55 2.80
C PRO A 352 -12.46 17.25 4.07
N THR A 353 -13.70 16.95 4.50
CA THR A 353 -14.25 17.62 5.69
C THR A 353 -13.52 17.22 6.96
N ALA A 354 -13.10 15.95 7.09
CA ALA A 354 -12.28 15.47 8.20
C ALA A 354 -10.94 16.22 8.34
N ARG A 355 -10.32 16.64 7.22
CA ARG A 355 -9.07 17.41 7.24
C ARG A 355 -9.29 18.82 7.79
N TYR A 356 -10.36 19.50 7.36
CA TYR A 356 -10.52 20.93 7.58
C TYR A 356 -11.61 21.34 8.58
N ALA A 357 -12.37 20.39 9.14
CA ALA A 357 -13.37 20.67 10.18
C ALA A 357 -12.74 21.43 11.36
N ARG A 358 -13.24 22.63 11.67
CA ARG A 358 -12.66 23.45 12.75
C ARG A 358 -13.02 22.92 14.14
N GLN A 359 -14.23 22.37 14.27
CA GLN A 359 -14.79 21.80 15.48
C GLN A 359 -15.78 20.70 15.09
N LEU A 360 -16.09 19.81 16.03
CA LEU A 360 -17.07 18.75 15.87
C LEU A 360 -18.00 18.66 17.09
N ASP A 361 -18.32 19.79 17.73
CA ASP A 361 -19.23 19.81 18.87
C ASP A 361 -20.58 19.16 18.54
N GLY A 362 -20.99 18.23 19.39
CA GLY A 362 -22.22 17.44 19.24
C GLY A 362 -22.10 16.21 18.32
N VAL A 363 -20.97 16.03 17.64
CA VAL A 363 -20.63 14.83 16.87
C VAL A 363 -19.91 13.83 17.77
N THR A 364 -20.18 12.54 17.59
CA THR A 364 -19.55 11.47 18.39
C THR A 364 -18.46 10.73 17.63
N GLU A 365 -18.60 10.60 16.32
CA GLU A 365 -17.62 9.91 15.48
C GLU A 365 -17.45 10.55 14.10
N LEU A 366 -16.23 10.40 13.57
CA LEU A 366 -15.78 10.91 12.27
C LEU A 366 -15.46 9.75 11.33
N ARG A 367 -16.02 9.76 10.13
CA ARG A 367 -15.79 8.75 9.09
C ARG A 367 -14.95 9.34 7.96
N ALA A 368 -13.84 8.70 7.65
CA ALA A 368 -13.00 9.02 6.49
C ALA A 368 -12.36 7.73 5.96
N GLY A 369 -12.05 7.67 4.66
CA GLY A 369 -11.53 6.43 4.05
C GLY A 369 -10.32 6.69 3.17
N VAL A 370 -10.51 7.47 2.11
CA VAL A 370 -9.46 7.68 1.09
C VAL A 370 -8.20 8.33 1.64
N TYR A 371 -8.25 8.97 2.80
CA TYR A 371 -7.08 9.56 3.45
C TYR A 371 -5.97 8.53 3.72
N MET A 372 -6.30 7.24 3.88
CA MET A 372 -5.31 6.18 4.11
C MET A 372 -4.27 6.13 2.98
N PHE A 373 -4.68 6.44 1.75
CA PHE A 373 -3.80 6.42 0.58
C PHE A 373 -3.63 7.78 -0.08
N PHE A 374 -4.61 8.67 0.09
CA PHE A 374 -4.84 9.83 -0.78
C PHE A 374 -4.85 9.48 -2.28
N ASP A 375 -5.00 10.49 -3.12
CA ASP A 375 -4.97 10.39 -4.58
C ASP A 375 -4.88 11.80 -5.19
N LEU A 376 -4.82 11.89 -6.51
CA LEU A 376 -4.69 13.18 -7.20
C LEU A 376 -5.93 14.06 -7.04
N VAL A 377 -7.13 13.48 -6.86
CA VAL A 377 -8.33 14.28 -6.55
C VAL A 377 -8.16 14.94 -5.18
N MET A 378 -7.68 14.22 -4.17
CA MET A 378 -7.40 14.79 -2.84
C MET A 378 -6.29 15.84 -2.88
N ALA A 379 -5.24 15.62 -3.67
CA ALA A 379 -4.19 16.62 -3.88
C ALA A 379 -4.73 17.89 -4.56
N GLY A 380 -5.62 17.76 -5.55
CA GLY A 380 -6.28 18.89 -6.21
C GLY A 380 -7.26 19.67 -5.32
N LEU A 381 -7.65 19.11 -4.17
CA LEU A 381 -8.43 19.77 -3.11
C LEU A 381 -7.54 20.36 -2.00
N ASP A 382 -6.21 20.32 -2.16
CA ASP A 382 -5.19 20.62 -1.16
C ASP A 382 -5.25 19.77 0.11
N ALA A 383 -6.09 18.71 0.15
CA ALA A 383 -6.28 17.86 1.32
C ALA A 383 -5.00 17.09 1.70
N CYS A 384 -4.10 16.90 0.73
CA CYS A 384 -2.77 16.32 0.87
C CYS A 384 -1.81 16.92 -0.17
N GLY A 385 -0.51 16.73 0.02
CA GLY A 385 0.50 16.89 -1.02
C GLY A 385 0.57 15.67 -1.95
N ILE A 386 1.29 15.81 -3.07
CA ILE A 386 1.57 14.69 -3.99
C ILE A 386 2.41 13.61 -3.29
N ASP A 387 3.32 14.02 -2.41
CA ASP A 387 4.19 13.12 -1.66
C ASP A 387 3.46 12.35 -0.54
N ASP A 388 2.22 12.72 -0.22
CA ASP A 388 1.38 11.97 0.73
C ASP A 388 0.65 10.80 0.06
N ILE A 389 0.65 10.74 -1.28
CA ILE A 389 -0.05 9.68 -2.04
C ILE A 389 0.70 8.36 -1.88
N ALA A 390 0.07 7.40 -1.21
CA ALA A 390 0.68 6.11 -0.87
C ALA A 390 0.48 5.04 -1.97
N LEU A 391 -0.46 5.23 -2.89
CA LEU A 391 -0.72 4.28 -3.98
C LEU A 391 -0.12 4.74 -5.31
N SER A 392 0.44 3.79 -6.06
CA SER A 392 0.84 3.98 -7.45
C SER A 392 0.78 2.67 -8.22
N VAL A 393 0.51 2.72 -9.52
CA VAL A 393 0.57 1.54 -10.39
C VAL A 393 1.92 1.53 -11.12
N LEU A 394 2.69 0.46 -10.94
CA LEU A 394 3.90 0.18 -11.72
C LEU A 394 3.49 -0.28 -13.12
N VAL A 395 4.09 0.28 -14.15
CA VAL A 395 3.83 -0.02 -15.56
C VAL A 395 5.15 -0.15 -16.32
N THR A 396 5.14 -0.90 -17.41
CA THR A 396 6.29 -1.06 -18.31
C THR A 396 6.07 -0.32 -19.62
N VAL A 397 7.10 0.39 -20.10
CA VAL A 397 7.11 0.96 -21.45
C VAL A 397 7.16 -0.15 -22.49
N LEU A 398 6.15 -0.22 -23.34
CA LEU A 398 6.01 -1.19 -24.43
C LEU A 398 6.55 -0.65 -25.76
N GLY A 399 6.49 0.67 -25.97
CA GLY A 399 6.87 1.28 -27.24
C GLY A 399 6.52 2.77 -27.30
N HIS A 400 6.68 3.36 -28.49
CA HIS A 400 6.57 4.80 -28.71
C HIS A 400 5.80 5.12 -29.99
N GLN A 401 5.19 6.32 -30.03
CA GLN A 401 4.78 6.98 -31.27
C GLN A 401 5.49 8.35 -31.34
N PRO A 402 6.73 8.41 -31.86
CA PRO A 402 7.57 9.62 -31.78
C PRO A 402 6.93 10.85 -32.42
N GLU A 403 6.25 10.69 -33.55
CA GLU A 403 5.56 11.79 -34.25
C GLU A 403 4.45 12.45 -33.43
N ARG A 404 3.92 11.72 -32.44
CA ARG A 404 2.87 12.19 -31.52
C ARG A 404 3.40 12.55 -30.14
N GLY A 405 4.68 12.29 -29.88
CA GLY A 405 5.29 12.44 -28.55
C GLY A 405 4.70 11.48 -27.52
N TRP A 406 4.34 10.25 -27.93
CA TRP A 406 3.70 9.27 -27.03
C TRP A 406 4.66 8.18 -26.56
N ILE A 407 4.55 7.85 -25.28
CA ILE A 407 5.09 6.63 -24.68
C ILE A 407 3.90 5.71 -24.39
N ILE A 408 3.98 4.46 -24.84
CA ILE A 408 2.92 3.46 -24.66
C ILE A 408 3.34 2.50 -23.55
N THR A 409 2.42 2.23 -22.61
CA THR A 409 2.64 1.33 -21.48
C THR A 409 1.58 0.23 -21.41
N ASP A 410 1.85 -0.81 -20.64
CA ASP A 410 0.90 -1.91 -20.34
C ASP A 410 -0.18 -1.57 -19.29
N GLY A 411 -0.13 -0.36 -18.72
CA GLY A 411 -1.10 0.12 -17.75
C GLY A 411 -2.26 0.87 -18.42
N GLY A 412 -3.31 0.16 -18.84
CA GLY A 412 -4.55 0.78 -19.33
C GLY A 412 -5.57 1.11 -18.24
N TRP A 413 -6.82 1.37 -18.64
CA TRP A 413 -7.91 1.62 -17.69
C TRP A 413 -8.26 0.36 -16.89
N MET A 414 -7.88 -0.84 -17.32
CA MET A 414 -8.02 -2.03 -16.49
C MET A 414 -7.16 -1.92 -15.24
N ALA A 415 -5.97 -1.31 -15.30
CA ALA A 415 -5.09 -1.11 -14.16
C ALA A 415 -5.40 0.18 -13.38
N MET A 416 -5.74 1.27 -14.07
CA MET A 416 -5.96 2.59 -13.46
C MET A 416 -7.40 2.87 -13.07
N SER A 417 -8.36 2.07 -13.54
CA SER A 417 -9.79 2.39 -13.67
C SER A 417 -10.08 3.45 -14.75
N ARG A 418 -11.37 3.67 -15.05
CA ARG A 418 -11.84 4.75 -15.93
C ARG A 418 -12.04 6.09 -15.20
N ASP A 419 -11.71 6.18 -13.92
CA ASP A 419 -11.96 7.39 -13.14
C ASP A 419 -11.13 8.59 -13.66
N ARG A 420 -11.84 9.67 -13.97
CA ARG A 420 -11.29 10.96 -14.45
C ARG A 420 -11.68 12.09 -13.50
N GLY A 421 -11.72 11.85 -12.19
CA GLY A 421 -12.21 12.82 -11.19
C GLY A 421 -11.47 14.16 -11.19
N THR A 422 -10.24 14.21 -11.71
CA THR A 422 -9.46 15.45 -11.87
C THR A 422 -9.89 16.28 -13.09
N SER A 423 -10.70 15.76 -14.02
CA SER A 423 -11.09 16.47 -15.26
C SER A 423 -11.90 17.75 -15.02
N HIS A 424 -12.54 17.86 -13.85
CA HIS A 424 -13.29 19.04 -13.44
C HIS A 424 -12.54 19.86 -12.38
N GLN A 425 -11.29 19.52 -12.04
CA GLN A 425 -10.44 20.31 -11.15
C GLN A 425 -9.67 21.38 -11.94
N PRO A 426 -9.09 22.39 -11.26
CA PRO A 426 -8.28 23.41 -11.93
C PRO A 426 -7.12 22.84 -12.76
N VAL A 427 -6.61 21.66 -12.35
CA VAL A 427 -5.58 20.91 -13.07
C VAL A 427 -6.12 19.52 -13.39
N ASP A 428 -6.31 19.23 -14.68
CA ASP A 428 -6.63 17.89 -15.17
C ASP A 428 -5.36 17.03 -15.23
N GLN A 429 -5.39 15.87 -14.58
CA GLN A 429 -4.26 14.94 -14.50
C GLN A 429 -4.37 13.76 -15.47
N GLY A 430 -5.32 13.78 -16.43
CA GLY A 430 -5.52 12.65 -17.33
C GLY A 430 -5.97 11.41 -16.54
N TYR A 431 -5.45 10.23 -16.87
CA TYR A 431 -5.65 9.00 -16.09
C TYR A 431 -4.68 8.87 -14.89
N GLY A 432 -3.70 9.77 -14.78
CA GLY A 432 -2.78 9.79 -13.65
C GLY A 432 -1.49 10.53 -13.95
N ARG A 433 -0.77 10.88 -12.88
CA ARG A 433 0.51 11.58 -12.95
C ARG A 433 1.66 10.59 -12.99
N VAL A 434 2.61 10.77 -13.89
CA VAL A 434 3.72 9.84 -14.08
C VAL A 434 4.86 10.17 -13.12
N CYS A 435 5.45 9.13 -12.56
CA CYS A 435 6.64 9.14 -11.74
C CYS A 435 7.67 8.17 -12.33
N ASP A 436 8.93 8.37 -11.97
CA ASP A 436 9.94 7.34 -12.20
C ASP A 436 9.67 6.08 -11.36
N ARG A 437 10.49 5.04 -11.55
CA ARG A 437 10.37 3.77 -10.81
C ARG A 437 10.43 3.91 -9.28
N LEU A 438 11.05 4.97 -8.77
CA LEU A 438 11.20 5.25 -7.34
C LEU A 438 10.05 6.11 -6.78
N GLY A 439 9.11 6.52 -7.64
CA GLY A 439 7.92 7.28 -7.24
C GLY A 439 8.14 8.79 -7.19
N ARG A 440 9.20 9.30 -7.83
CA ARG A 440 9.43 10.74 -7.97
C ARG A 440 8.66 11.26 -9.19
N PRO A 441 7.75 12.24 -9.03
CA PRO A 441 6.97 12.76 -10.15
C PRO A 441 7.85 13.34 -11.25
N ILE A 442 7.57 12.98 -12.50
CA ILE A 442 8.23 13.54 -13.68
C ILE A 442 7.44 14.77 -14.12
N PRO A 443 8.01 15.99 -14.04
CA PRO A 443 7.28 17.21 -14.38
C PRO A 443 6.74 17.18 -15.81
N GLY A 444 5.47 17.55 -15.98
CA GLY A 444 4.81 17.63 -17.28
C GLY A 444 4.36 16.30 -17.87
N LEU A 445 4.82 15.15 -17.37
CA LEU A 445 4.44 13.83 -17.91
C LEU A 445 3.21 13.25 -17.19
N ASN A 446 2.13 13.06 -17.95
CA ASN A 446 0.89 12.47 -17.47
C ASN A 446 0.46 11.32 -18.37
N MET A 447 -0.34 10.39 -17.82
CA MET A 447 -1.06 9.41 -18.61
C MET A 447 -2.30 10.10 -19.19
N THR A 448 -2.29 10.46 -20.47
CA THR A 448 -3.33 11.29 -21.09
C THR A 448 -4.47 10.47 -21.68
N GLU A 449 -4.19 9.26 -22.15
CA GLU A 449 -5.20 8.35 -22.72
C GLU A 449 -5.07 6.92 -22.17
N ALA A 450 -6.17 6.18 -22.23
CA ALA A 450 -6.24 4.79 -21.77
C ALA A 450 -7.19 3.95 -22.64
N ASN A 451 -6.65 2.91 -23.26
CA ASN A 451 -7.39 1.73 -23.71
C ASN A 451 -7.41 0.70 -22.58
N GLN A 452 -7.93 -0.52 -22.83
CA GLN A 452 -8.12 -1.51 -21.76
C GLN A 452 -6.81 -1.87 -21.06
N GLU A 453 -5.82 -2.33 -21.82
CA GLU A 453 -4.49 -2.75 -21.33
C GLU A 453 -3.35 -1.85 -21.83
N HIS A 454 -3.67 -0.69 -22.41
CA HIS A 454 -2.66 0.23 -22.93
C HIS A 454 -2.89 1.63 -22.39
N GLY A 455 -1.83 2.21 -21.83
CA GLY A 455 -1.77 3.59 -21.40
C GLY A 455 -0.91 4.44 -22.33
N VAL A 456 -1.34 5.67 -22.59
CA VAL A 456 -0.58 6.65 -23.37
C VAL A 456 -0.08 7.72 -22.42
N LEU A 457 1.25 7.89 -22.35
CA LEU A 457 1.88 8.96 -21.61
C LEU A 457 2.34 10.05 -22.59
N SER A 458 2.12 11.32 -22.22
CA SER A 458 2.62 12.45 -22.99
C SER A 458 2.90 13.66 -22.12
N PHE A 459 3.84 14.49 -22.58
CA PHE A 459 4.22 15.73 -21.93
C PHE A 459 3.23 16.87 -22.22
N SER A 460 2.96 17.71 -21.21
CA SER A 460 2.23 18.96 -21.36
C SER A 460 2.99 20.10 -20.64
N PRO A 461 3.55 21.08 -21.38
CA PRO A 461 3.59 21.18 -22.86
C PRO A 461 4.43 20.05 -23.48
N PRO A 462 4.27 19.75 -24.79
CA PRO A 462 5.05 18.72 -25.47
C PRO A 462 6.56 18.98 -25.33
N GLU A 463 7.32 17.93 -25.04
CA GLU A 463 8.78 17.98 -24.95
C GLU A 463 9.43 17.64 -26.31
N ALA A 464 10.55 18.30 -26.63
CA ALA A 464 11.30 18.10 -27.87
C ALA A 464 12.42 17.05 -27.76
N GLY A 465 12.51 16.34 -26.64
CA GLY A 465 13.54 15.35 -26.33
C GLY A 465 13.37 14.02 -27.08
N ASP A 466 14.39 13.16 -26.99
CA ASP A 466 14.36 11.82 -27.58
C ASP A 466 13.72 10.82 -26.61
N LEU A 467 12.40 10.73 -26.66
CA LEU A 467 11.61 9.85 -25.78
C LEU A 467 12.07 8.39 -25.81
N VAL A 468 12.55 7.89 -26.96
CA VAL A 468 12.99 6.49 -27.10
C VAL A 468 14.26 6.25 -26.30
N LYS A 469 15.17 7.23 -26.30
CA LYS A 469 16.40 7.18 -25.53
C LYS A 469 16.16 7.37 -24.03
N ASP A 470 15.27 8.29 -23.67
CA ASP A 470 15.03 8.66 -22.27
C ASP A 470 14.12 7.64 -21.55
N TYR A 471 13.22 6.98 -22.30
CA TYR A 471 12.27 5.98 -21.78
C TYR A 471 12.28 4.70 -22.64
N PRO A 472 13.39 3.95 -22.73
CA PRO A 472 13.48 2.76 -23.59
C PRO A 472 12.44 1.70 -23.21
N VAL A 473 12.09 0.84 -24.18
CA VAL A 473 11.21 -0.33 -23.94
C VAL A 473 11.75 -1.16 -22.78
N GLY A 474 10.87 -1.57 -21.86
CA GLY A 474 11.25 -2.24 -20.61
C GLY A 474 11.47 -1.28 -19.44
N SER A 475 11.48 0.05 -19.65
CA SER A 475 11.54 1.01 -18.56
C SER A 475 10.32 0.91 -17.66
N LEU A 476 10.55 0.95 -16.35
CA LEU A 476 9.51 0.97 -15.34
C LEU A 476 9.16 2.39 -14.95
N LEU A 477 7.86 2.69 -14.93
CA LEU A 477 7.30 3.95 -14.48
C LEU A 477 6.20 3.68 -13.45
N ARG A 478 5.89 4.68 -12.62
CA ARG A 478 4.80 4.61 -11.64
C ARG A 478 3.73 5.65 -11.99
N ILE A 479 2.46 5.27 -11.93
CA ILE A 479 1.33 6.17 -12.19
C ILE A 479 0.59 6.42 -10.87
N LEU A 480 0.54 7.68 -10.43
CA LEU A 480 -0.29 8.10 -9.31
C LEU A 480 -1.75 8.14 -9.75
N PRO A 481 -2.70 7.55 -8.99
CA PRO A 481 -4.09 7.44 -9.41
C PRO A 481 -4.87 8.74 -9.23
N ASN A 482 -5.86 8.98 -10.09
CA ASN A 482 -6.88 9.99 -9.85
C ASN A 482 -7.67 9.72 -8.58
N HIS A 483 -8.12 8.48 -8.43
CA HIS A 483 -9.01 8.07 -7.35
C HIS A 483 -8.58 6.71 -6.82
N ALA A 484 -8.01 6.71 -5.61
CA ALA A 484 -7.41 5.52 -5.01
C ALA A 484 -8.42 4.36 -4.85
N CYS A 485 -9.69 4.66 -4.52
CA CYS A 485 -10.71 3.63 -4.36
C CYS A 485 -11.00 2.88 -5.67
N ALA A 486 -11.06 3.63 -6.78
CA ALA A 486 -11.37 3.09 -8.10
C ALA A 486 -10.18 2.30 -8.65
N THR A 487 -8.97 2.86 -8.59
CA THR A 487 -7.75 2.17 -9.01
C THR A 487 -7.52 0.91 -8.18
N ALA A 488 -7.58 0.98 -6.85
CA ALA A 488 -7.36 -0.20 -6.01
C ALA A 488 -8.35 -1.33 -6.28
N ALA A 489 -9.61 -1.03 -6.67
CA ALA A 489 -10.61 -2.06 -6.99
C ALA A 489 -10.24 -2.95 -8.18
N GLN A 490 -9.33 -2.51 -9.03
CA GLN A 490 -8.85 -3.25 -10.19
C GLN A 490 -7.82 -4.34 -9.85
N HIS A 491 -7.26 -4.29 -8.65
CA HIS A 491 -6.15 -5.15 -8.25
C HIS A 491 -6.56 -6.09 -7.11
N PRO A 492 -6.16 -7.37 -7.16
CA PRO A 492 -6.47 -8.33 -6.10
C PRO A 492 -5.51 -8.23 -4.90
N ARG A 493 -4.44 -7.42 -4.99
CA ARG A 493 -3.40 -7.33 -3.98
C ARG A 493 -2.64 -6.00 -4.06
N TYR A 494 -1.96 -5.67 -2.97
CA TYR A 494 -1.01 -4.57 -2.85
C TYR A 494 0.40 -5.15 -2.73
N HIS A 495 1.34 -4.63 -3.52
CA HIS A 495 2.78 -4.90 -3.36
C HIS A 495 3.37 -3.81 -2.46
N LEU A 496 3.89 -4.20 -1.30
CA LEU A 496 4.34 -3.25 -0.28
C LEU A 496 5.72 -2.74 -0.61
N VAL A 497 5.89 -1.42 -0.58
CA VAL A 497 7.18 -0.76 -0.81
C VAL A 497 7.44 0.27 0.29
N ARG A 498 8.70 0.73 0.38
CA ARG A 498 9.10 1.88 1.19
C ARG A 498 9.23 3.13 0.35
N GLN A 499 9.19 4.28 1.00
CA GLN A 499 9.41 5.55 0.32
C GLN A 499 10.79 5.59 -0.35
N GLY A 500 10.80 5.80 -1.67
CA GLY A 500 12.02 5.81 -2.48
C GLY A 500 12.70 4.45 -2.65
N GLY A 501 12.11 3.37 -2.12
CA GLY A 501 12.61 2.01 -2.26
C GLY A 501 12.25 1.41 -3.62
N ASP A 502 13.08 0.47 -4.08
CA ASP A 502 12.85 -0.30 -5.31
C ASP A 502 12.65 -1.79 -5.08
N ARG A 503 12.19 -2.13 -3.87
CA ARG A 503 11.95 -3.50 -3.44
C ARG A 503 10.56 -3.67 -2.85
N VAL A 504 10.00 -4.83 -3.09
CA VAL A 504 8.75 -5.32 -2.52
C VAL A 504 9.05 -5.99 -1.19
N GLU A 505 8.55 -5.43 -0.09
CA GLU A 505 8.71 -5.98 1.26
C GLU A 505 7.67 -7.07 1.59
N GLY A 506 6.58 -7.13 0.82
CA GLY A 506 5.51 -8.08 1.05
C GLY A 506 4.32 -7.83 0.15
N ILE A 507 3.28 -8.64 0.37
CA ILE A 507 2.02 -8.54 -0.37
C ILE A 507 0.87 -8.59 0.62
N TRP A 508 -0.06 -7.65 0.51
CA TRP A 508 -1.34 -7.70 1.22
C TRP A 508 -2.48 -7.99 0.25
N ALA A 509 -3.34 -8.94 0.60
CA ALA A 509 -4.48 -9.29 -0.22
C ALA A 509 -5.57 -8.21 -0.14
N ARG A 510 -6.20 -7.95 -1.29
CA ARG A 510 -7.41 -7.13 -1.39
C ARG A 510 -8.55 -8.00 -1.86
N PHE A 511 -9.65 -7.98 -1.11
CA PHE A 511 -10.87 -8.67 -1.54
C PHE A 511 -11.80 -7.74 -2.34
N SER A 512 -12.63 -8.31 -3.21
CA SER A 512 -13.56 -7.59 -4.09
C SER A 512 -14.96 -8.21 -4.10
N GLY A 513 -15.94 -7.55 -4.72
CA GLY A 513 -17.33 -8.03 -4.84
C GLY A 513 -18.27 -7.65 -3.69
N TRP A 514 -19.40 -8.35 -3.59
CA TRP A 514 -20.53 -8.06 -2.70
C TRP A 514 -20.91 -9.22 -1.79
#